data_AF-A0A544SS26-F1
#
_entry.id   AF-A0A544SS26-F1
#
_cell.length_a   1.000
_cell.length_b   1.000
_cell.length_c   1.000
_cell.angle_alpha   90.00
_cell.angle_beta   90.00
_cell.angle_gamma   90.00
#
_symmetry.space_group_name_H-M   'P 1'
#
loop_
_entity.id
_entity.type
_entity.pdbx_description
1 polymer ?
#
loop_
_entity_poly.entity_id
_entity_poly.type
_entity_poly.pdbx_seq_one_letter_code
_entity_poly.pdbx_strand_id
1 'polypeptide(L)'
;MTLGIVYIVILKRWSYIVRLIGIELPGVYVCPIHKELLWTSDVPFRNKPNKHRFFPLNQRCVENGQEVLIPKHLFQSLLFIAEQSYELLNSKFPFKNLENINQFYIAELNVKQYITPSKRIRIQELIPNFLRYFPIGLLKFLNSDFELFDEDTWFHKVLRKSKVTCHPLRHLLLLLFLGLKVPVQLQENNHDVHFFGKAPWPCLNKGSTHYKEFIIKDCIVTSGSKTGKPVGTFTCENCGFSYSRTGPDASEDDKYRIGRIKKFGAVWENRLHELYSSGKHSIRGISSELGVDLKTTKKYLNNKIENISSALNRDQQSILQEKRSRFIVIRKSYPSYSRTELRKSASGLYNWLYKNDNEWFISNLPSAKRGEIQRTMINWEKRDSEYLQLIIRETINLYLEIPLVRVTRTKIYQRLDIQTRFEKKIDKFPKCKGLLQVITETVEEFQIRRIKYFEKQYINNNIHYTVSSLKRAAGIKDFSNQLIRHVILDGISEGVYE
;
A
#
# COMPACT_ATOMS: atom_id res chain seq x y z
N MET A 1 8.42 -8.24 10.08
CA MET A 1 8.33 -9.46 9.24
C MET A 1 8.98 -10.59 10.01
N THR A 2 8.20 -11.24 10.86
CA THR A 2 8.54 -12.52 11.48
C THR A 2 8.54 -13.59 10.39
N LEU A 3 9.63 -14.35 10.30
CA LEU A 3 9.75 -15.51 9.44
C LEU A 3 8.86 -16.62 10.00
N GLY A 4 7.61 -16.66 9.57
CA GLY A 4 6.79 -17.85 9.72
C GLY A 4 7.31 -18.90 8.76
N ILE A 5 8.02 -19.91 9.28
CA ILE A 5 8.18 -21.18 8.57
C ILE A 5 6.77 -21.72 8.40
N VAL A 6 6.23 -21.61 7.19
CA VAL A 6 4.93 -22.20 6.84
C VAL A 6 5.16 -23.71 6.76
N TYR A 7 4.39 -24.47 7.52
CA TYR A 7 4.36 -25.92 7.46
C TYR A 7 3.13 -26.37 6.68
N ILE A 8 3.18 -27.53 6.03
CA ILE A 8 2.01 -28.11 5.35
C ILE A 8 0.97 -28.45 6.42
N VAL A 9 -0.30 -28.16 6.13
CA VAL A 9 -1.38 -28.38 7.09
C VAL A 9 -2.24 -29.59 6.67
N ILE A 10 -2.47 -30.54 7.57
CA ILE A 10 -3.05 -31.87 7.28
C ILE A 10 -4.23 -32.20 8.23
N LEU A 11 -5.16 -33.05 7.81
CA LEU A 11 -6.26 -33.58 8.63
C LEU A 11 -5.83 -34.84 9.41
N LYS A 12 -6.22 -34.95 10.69
CA LYS A 12 -5.79 -36.02 11.61
C LYS A 12 -6.36 -37.41 11.30
N ARG A 13 -7.56 -37.51 10.70
CA ARG A 13 -8.39 -38.72 10.82
C ARG A 13 -8.51 -39.61 9.58
N TRP A 14 -7.98 -39.21 8.42
CA TRP A 14 -8.20 -39.97 7.19
C TRP A 14 -7.01 -39.92 6.23
N SER A 15 -6.63 -41.08 5.72
CA SER A 15 -5.78 -41.31 4.53
C SER A 15 -6.46 -40.88 3.21
N TYR A 16 -7.50 -40.04 3.28
CA TYR A 16 -8.14 -39.46 2.11
C TYR A 16 -7.41 -38.20 1.69
N ILE A 17 -6.89 -38.25 0.47
CA ILE A 17 -6.42 -37.13 -0.31
C ILE A 17 -7.62 -36.20 -0.54
N VAL A 18 -7.85 -35.25 0.35
CA VAL A 18 -8.36 -33.96 -0.10
C VAL A 18 -7.25 -33.46 -1.02
N ARG A 19 -7.51 -33.33 -2.33
CA ARG A 19 -6.60 -32.68 -3.28
C ARG A 19 -5.99 -31.46 -2.58
N LEU A 20 -4.72 -31.57 -2.20
CA LEU A 20 -3.94 -30.56 -1.47
C LEU A 20 -3.77 -29.26 -2.24
N ILE A 21 -4.39 -29.14 -3.41
CA ILE A 21 -4.51 -27.93 -4.21
C ILE A 21 -5.30 -26.85 -3.44
N GLY A 22 -6.26 -27.24 -2.58
CA GLY A 22 -7.14 -26.31 -1.84
C GLY A 22 -6.51 -25.54 -0.67
N ILE A 23 -5.33 -25.95 -0.17
CA ILE A 23 -4.70 -25.43 1.07
C ILE A 23 -3.38 -24.69 0.75
N GLU A 24 -3.06 -24.48 -0.52
CA GLU A 24 -1.84 -23.77 -0.92
C GLU A 24 -1.86 -22.26 -0.65
N LEU A 25 -3.03 -21.71 -0.26
CA LEU A 25 -3.17 -20.30 0.06
C LEU A 25 -2.72 -20.01 1.51
N PRO A 26 -1.75 -19.11 1.73
CA PRO A 26 -1.32 -18.75 3.07
C PRO A 26 -2.48 -18.19 3.90
N GLY A 27 -2.60 -18.64 5.16
CA GLY A 27 -3.63 -18.19 6.11
C GLY A 27 -4.79 -19.17 6.32
N VAL A 28 -4.76 -20.36 5.70
CA VAL A 28 -5.77 -21.41 5.90
C VAL A 28 -5.34 -22.35 7.04
N TYR A 29 -6.08 -22.31 8.15
CA TYR A 29 -5.82 -23.13 9.35
C TYR A 29 -7.03 -23.95 9.80
N VAL A 30 -8.11 -23.91 9.03
CA VAL A 30 -9.34 -24.66 9.25
C VAL A 30 -9.65 -25.41 7.95
N CYS A 31 -10.13 -26.64 8.06
CA CYS A 31 -10.59 -27.36 6.88
C CYS A 31 -11.94 -26.79 6.42
N PRO A 32 -12.07 -26.35 5.15
CA PRO A 32 -13.33 -25.79 4.65
C PRO A 32 -14.46 -26.82 4.54
N ILE A 33 -14.12 -28.12 4.43
CA ILE A 33 -15.10 -29.22 4.31
C ILE A 33 -15.54 -29.70 5.69
N HIS A 34 -14.58 -30.11 6.53
CA HIS A 34 -14.86 -30.72 7.83
C HIS A 34 -15.09 -29.70 8.94
N LYS A 35 -14.73 -28.43 8.73
CA LYS A 35 -14.84 -27.35 9.73
C LYS A 35 -14.09 -27.68 11.02
N GLU A 36 -12.93 -28.32 10.87
CA GLU A 36 -12.04 -28.70 11.97
C GLU A 36 -10.68 -28.01 11.83
N LEU A 37 -9.99 -27.85 12.96
CA LEU A 37 -8.63 -27.34 12.98
C LEU A 37 -7.69 -28.33 12.29
N LEU A 38 -6.69 -27.73 11.67
CA LEU A 38 -5.84 -28.33 10.66
C LEU A 38 -4.44 -28.42 11.31
N TRP A 39 -3.70 -29.51 11.08
CA TRP A 39 -2.48 -29.85 11.83
C TRP A 39 -1.22 -29.45 11.07
N THR A 40 -0.25 -28.79 11.69
CA THR A 40 1.05 -28.51 11.06
C THR A 40 1.91 -29.76 10.99
N SER A 41 2.34 -30.13 9.79
CA SER A 41 3.32 -31.17 9.52
C SER A 41 4.75 -30.70 9.86
N ASP A 42 5.68 -31.63 10.05
CA ASP A 42 7.12 -31.38 10.08
C ASP A 42 7.71 -31.11 8.67
N VAL A 43 6.92 -31.31 7.61
CA VAL A 43 7.34 -31.07 6.23
C VAL A 43 7.42 -29.56 5.92
N PRO A 44 8.59 -29.05 5.51
CA PRO A 44 8.76 -27.64 5.20
C PRO A 44 8.03 -27.25 3.90
N PHE A 45 7.25 -26.17 3.92
CA PHE A 45 6.57 -25.63 2.73
C PHE A 45 7.53 -25.21 1.59
N ARG A 46 8.76 -24.80 1.94
CA ARG A 46 9.81 -24.48 0.96
C ARG A 46 11.12 -25.14 1.34
N ASN A 47 11.56 -26.09 0.51
CA ASN A 47 12.88 -26.69 0.64
C ASN A 47 13.93 -25.88 -0.15
N LYS A 48 14.41 -24.76 0.43
CA LYS A 48 15.42 -23.88 -0.19
C LYS A 48 16.68 -24.63 -0.73
N PRO A 49 17.25 -25.65 -0.06
CA PRO A 49 18.42 -26.35 -0.59
C PRO A 49 18.13 -27.32 -1.74
N ASN A 50 16.86 -27.73 -1.93
CA ASN A 50 16.52 -28.71 -2.97
C ASN A 50 15.09 -28.47 -3.49
N LYS A 51 14.95 -27.43 -4.32
CA LYS A 51 13.67 -26.93 -4.85
C LYS A 51 12.84 -27.97 -5.64
N HIS A 52 13.45 -29.09 -6.03
CA HIS A 52 12.81 -30.17 -6.79
C HIS A 52 12.54 -31.42 -5.94
N ARG A 53 12.85 -31.41 -4.64
CA ARG A 53 12.62 -32.57 -3.77
C ARG A 53 11.13 -32.71 -3.49
N PHE A 54 10.57 -33.82 -3.93
CA PHE A 54 9.20 -34.23 -3.61
C PHE A 54 9.15 -34.87 -2.22
N PHE A 55 8.18 -34.46 -1.40
CA PHE A 55 7.88 -35.08 -0.11
C PHE A 55 6.54 -35.80 -0.22
N PRO A 56 6.51 -37.15 -0.24
CA PRO A 56 5.24 -37.85 -0.18
C PRO A 56 4.62 -37.63 1.20
N LEU A 57 3.36 -37.17 1.24
CA LEU A 57 2.58 -37.24 2.48
C LEU A 57 2.31 -38.70 2.80
N ASN A 58 3.08 -39.26 3.74
CA ASN A 58 2.85 -40.59 4.28
C ASN A 58 2.33 -40.49 5.72
N GLN A 59 1.96 -41.63 6.30
CA GLN A 59 1.39 -41.71 7.64
C GLN A 59 2.29 -41.07 8.71
N ARG A 60 3.62 -41.14 8.55
CA ARG A 60 4.59 -40.52 9.47
C ARG A 60 4.50 -38.99 9.50
N CYS A 61 4.19 -38.35 8.38
CA CYS A 61 3.98 -36.89 8.32
C CYS A 61 2.73 -36.43 9.10
N VAL A 62 1.76 -37.33 9.32
CA VAL A 62 0.55 -37.09 10.12
C VAL A 62 0.80 -37.41 11.59
N GLU A 63 1.55 -38.49 11.87
CA GLU A 63 1.92 -38.91 13.23
C GLU A 63 2.76 -37.86 13.97
N ASN A 64 3.67 -37.19 13.27
CA ASN A 64 4.50 -36.10 13.83
C ASN A 64 3.81 -34.73 13.80
N GLY A 65 2.57 -34.65 13.29
CA GLY A 65 1.87 -33.39 13.17
C GLY A 65 1.57 -32.77 14.54
N GLN A 66 1.55 -31.45 14.61
CA GLN A 66 1.10 -30.70 15.79
C GLN A 66 -0.21 -29.98 15.49
N GLU A 67 -1.14 -29.98 16.45
CA GLU A 67 -2.36 -29.19 16.33
C GLU A 67 -2.01 -27.70 16.35
N VAL A 68 -2.56 -26.93 15.41
CA VAL A 68 -2.38 -25.47 15.42
C VAL A 68 -3.19 -24.90 16.58
N LEU A 69 -2.49 -24.29 17.54
CA LEU A 69 -3.12 -23.57 18.63
C LEU A 69 -3.71 -22.25 18.11
N ILE A 70 -5.04 -22.19 18.02
CA ILE A 70 -5.77 -21.00 17.61
C ILE A 70 -6.72 -20.57 18.74
N PRO A 71 -6.72 -19.27 19.11
CA PRO A 71 -7.73 -18.74 20.02
C PRO A 71 -9.14 -18.95 19.47
N LYS A 72 -10.05 -19.47 20.31
CA LYS A 72 -11.42 -19.85 19.90
C LYS A 72 -12.19 -18.74 19.21
N HIS A 73 -11.99 -17.48 19.62
CA HIS A 73 -12.69 -16.32 19.05
C HIS A 73 -12.27 -16.00 17.60
N LEU A 74 -11.15 -16.53 17.11
CA LEU A 74 -10.69 -16.35 15.73
C LEU A 74 -11.30 -17.37 14.76
N PHE A 75 -11.88 -18.46 15.28
CA PHE A 75 -12.28 -19.63 14.50
C PHE A 75 -13.21 -19.28 13.34
N GLN A 76 -14.24 -18.45 13.58
CA GLN A 76 -15.21 -18.09 12.55
C GLN A 76 -14.59 -17.29 11.40
N SER A 77 -13.66 -16.37 11.71
CA SER A 77 -12.94 -15.61 10.67
C SER A 77 -12.03 -16.51 9.84
N LEU A 78 -11.36 -17.47 10.48
CA LEU A 78 -10.48 -18.42 9.79
C LEU A 78 -11.26 -19.45 8.97
N LEU A 79 -12.41 -19.90 9.45
CA LEU A 79 -13.32 -20.76 8.69
C LEU A 79 -13.80 -20.05 7.43
N PHE A 80 -14.22 -18.78 7.55
CA PHE A 80 -14.57 -17.98 6.37
C PHE A 80 -13.41 -17.91 5.38
N ILE A 81 -12.20 -17.59 5.84
CA ILE A 81 -11.01 -17.52 4.98
C ILE A 81 -10.75 -18.87 4.29
N ALA A 82 -10.92 -19.99 4.99
CA ALA A 82 -10.75 -21.32 4.44
C ALA A 82 -11.78 -21.63 3.35
N GLU A 83 -13.07 -21.38 3.62
CA GLU A 83 -14.17 -21.60 2.66
C GLU A 83 -13.96 -20.73 1.41
N GLN A 84 -13.62 -19.45 1.59
CA GLN A 84 -13.40 -18.54 0.47
C GLN A 84 -12.10 -18.85 -0.31
N SER A 85 -11.07 -19.36 0.37
CA SER A 85 -9.85 -19.84 -0.30
C SER A 85 -10.16 -21.06 -1.17
N TYR A 86 -10.96 -21.99 -0.67
CA TYR A 86 -11.41 -23.16 -1.42
C TYR A 86 -12.22 -22.77 -2.65
N GLU A 87 -13.17 -21.84 -2.51
CA GLU A 87 -13.93 -21.31 -3.65
C GLU A 87 -13.00 -20.66 -4.69
N LEU A 88 -12.06 -19.82 -4.26
CA LEU A 88 -11.14 -19.14 -5.15
C LEU A 88 -10.29 -20.10 -6.00
N LEU A 89 -9.92 -21.25 -5.44
CA LEU A 89 -9.07 -22.25 -6.11
C LEU A 89 -9.85 -23.18 -7.03
N ASN A 90 -11.15 -23.39 -6.78
CA ASN A 90 -11.98 -24.32 -7.54
C ASN A 90 -12.93 -23.64 -8.54
N SER A 91 -13.17 -22.34 -8.40
CA SER A 91 -14.09 -21.59 -9.26
C SER A 91 -13.37 -20.81 -10.37
N LYS A 92 -14.05 -20.60 -11.50
CA LYS A 92 -13.56 -19.71 -12.56
C LYS A 92 -13.77 -18.26 -12.12
N PHE A 93 -12.68 -17.59 -11.78
CA PHE A 93 -12.73 -16.21 -11.30
C PHE A 93 -13.03 -15.23 -12.46
N PRO A 94 -14.02 -14.33 -12.33
CA PRO A 94 -14.53 -13.58 -13.47
C PRO A 94 -13.67 -12.34 -13.82
N PHE A 95 -12.68 -12.00 -13.00
CA PHE A 95 -11.85 -10.82 -13.21
C PHE A 95 -10.76 -11.06 -14.26
N LYS A 96 -10.77 -10.26 -15.33
CA LYS A 96 -9.80 -10.37 -16.42
C LYS A 96 -8.49 -9.66 -16.12
N ASN A 97 -8.52 -8.63 -15.28
CA ASN A 97 -7.35 -7.83 -14.93
C ASN A 97 -7.50 -7.15 -13.55
N LEU A 98 -6.42 -6.52 -13.09
CA LEU A 98 -6.37 -5.78 -11.81
C LEU A 98 -7.32 -4.57 -11.78
N GLU A 99 -7.64 -3.98 -12.94
CA GLU A 99 -8.56 -2.84 -13.01
C GLU A 99 -10.00 -3.27 -12.70
N ASN A 100 -10.44 -4.44 -13.17
CA ASN A 100 -11.75 -4.98 -12.82
C ASN A 100 -11.88 -5.24 -11.31
N ILE A 101 -10.82 -5.74 -10.66
CA ILE A 101 -10.80 -5.95 -9.20
C ILE A 101 -10.92 -4.61 -8.47
N ASN A 102 -10.19 -3.59 -8.92
CA ASN A 102 -10.25 -2.26 -8.32
C ASN A 102 -11.64 -1.61 -8.48
N GLN A 103 -12.23 -1.70 -9.67
CA GLN A 103 -13.58 -1.21 -9.95
C GLN A 103 -14.63 -1.88 -9.05
N PHE A 104 -14.51 -3.20 -8.88
CA PHE A 104 -15.37 -3.95 -7.96
C PHE A 104 -15.26 -3.41 -6.53
N TYR A 105 -14.06 -3.28 -5.97
CA TYR A 105 -13.94 -2.75 -4.61
C TYR A 105 -14.40 -1.30 -4.47
N ILE A 106 -14.16 -0.45 -5.46
CA ILE A 106 -14.66 0.94 -5.43
C ILE A 106 -16.19 0.96 -5.38
N ALA A 107 -16.86 0.11 -6.16
CA ALA A 107 -18.30 -0.03 -6.13
C ALA A 107 -18.83 -0.47 -4.76
N GLU A 108 -18.25 -1.53 -4.19
CA GLU A 108 -18.67 -2.05 -2.88
C GLU A 108 -18.39 -1.05 -1.74
N LEU A 109 -17.26 -0.33 -1.81
CA LEU A 109 -16.95 0.75 -0.87
C LEU A 109 -17.94 1.91 -1.01
N ASN A 110 -18.44 2.18 -2.22
CA ASN A 110 -19.42 3.21 -2.46
C ASN A 110 -20.78 2.85 -1.83
N VAL A 111 -21.21 1.59 -1.93
CA VAL A 111 -22.41 1.08 -1.23
C VAL A 111 -22.29 1.28 0.29
N LYS A 112 -21.08 1.09 0.84
CA LYS A 112 -20.75 1.33 2.25
C LYS A 112 -20.43 2.79 2.60
N GLN A 113 -20.64 3.74 1.67
CA GLN A 113 -20.40 5.18 1.84
C GLN A 113 -18.94 5.60 2.12
N TYR A 114 -17.96 4.75 1.81
CA TYR A 114 -16.54 5.05 1.95
C TYR A 114 -15.93 5.78 0.73
N ILE A 115 -16.76 6.16 -0.25
CA ILE A 115 -16.34 6.89 -1.45
C ILE A 115 -16.88 8.32 -1.41
N THR A 116 -16.06 9.30 -1.76
CA THR A 116 -16.48 10.68 -1.97
C THR A 116 -17.23 10.81 -3.30
N PRO A 117 -18.04 11.85 -3.50
CA PRO A 117 -18.69 12.06 -4.80
C PRO A 117 -17.70 12.28 -5.96
N SER A 118 -16.47 12.68 -5.65
CA SER A 118 -15.34 12.77 -6.60
C SER A 118 -14.62 11.44 -6.84
N LYS A 119 -15.25 10.29 -6.50
CA LYS A 119 -14.72 8.92 -6.62
C LYS A 119 -13.40 8.69 -5.85
N ARG A 120 -13.15 9.40 -4.74
CA ARG A 120 -11.98 9.19 -3.87
C ARG A 120 -12.34 8.38 -2.64
N ILE A 121 -11.43 7.53 -2.17
CA ILE A 121 -11.65 6.71 -0.98
C ILE A 121 -11.44 7.55 0.29
N ARG A 122 -12.41 7.49 1.22
CA ARG A 122 -12.35 8.10 2.56
C ARG A 122 -11.46 7.28 3.49
N ILE A 123 -10.16 7.21 3.19
CA ILE A 123 -9.17 6.37 3.91
C ILE A 123 -9.17 6.62 5.42
N GLN A 124 -9.32 7.89 5.85
CA GLN A 124 -9.35 8.28 7.26
C GLN A 124 -10.53 7.67 8.03
N GLU A 125 -11.66 7.41 7.36
CA GLU A 125 -12.83 6.74 7.96
C GLU A 125 -12.74 5.22 7.78
N LEU A 126 -12.20 4.76 6.64
CA LEU A 126 -12.16 3.35 6.28
C LEU A 126 -11.18 2.54 7.13
N ILE A 127 -9.96 3.03 7.36
CA ILE A 127 -8.91 2.28 8.09
C ILE A 127 -9.33 1.98 9.54
N PRO A 128 -9.80 2.96 10.34
CA PRO A 128 -10.22 2.67 11.72
C PRO A 128 -11.36 1.66 11.78
N ASN A 129 -12.33 1.75 10.87
CA ASN A 129 -13.44 0.81 10.79
C ASN A 129 -12.99 -0.60 10.39
N PHE A 130 -12.06 -0.69 9.43
CA PHE A 130 -11.46 -1.97 9.03
C PHE A 130 -10.72 -2.63 10.19
N LEU A 131 -9.85 -1.89 10.90
CA LEU A 131 -9.09 -2.44 12.02
C LEU A 131 -9.98 -2.84 13.20
N ARG A 132 -11.06 -2.08 13.47
CA ARG A 132 -12.02 -2.38 14.54
C ARG A 132 -12.94 -3.57 14.22
N TYR A 133 -13.14 -3.88 12.94
CA TYR A 133 -14.03 -4.96 12.51
C TYR A 133 -13.51 -6.35 12.90
N PHE A 134 -12.20 -6.58 12.81
CA PHE A 134 -11.63 -7.90 13.06
C PHE A 134 -11.46 -8.19 14.55
N PRO A 135 -11.64 -9.46 14.96
CA PRO A 135 -11.32 -9.86 16.32
C PRO A 135 -9.86 -9.55 16.69
N ILE A 136 -9.66 -9.16 17.95
CA ILE A 136 -8.33 -8.78 18.46
C ILE A 136 -7.34 -9.92 18.22
N GLY A 137 -6.22 -9.58 17.58
CA GLY A 137 -5.12 -10.51 17.27
C GLY A 137 -5.24 -11.21 15.91
N LEU A 138 -6.38 -11.18 15.21
CA LEU A 138 -6.55 -11.88 13.93
C LEU A 138 -5.55 -11.40 12.87
N LEU A 139 -5.48 -10.09 12.65
CA LEU A 139 -4.60 -9.53 11.60
C LEU A 139 -3.12 -9.83 11.88
N LYS A 140 -2.72 -9.77 13.16
CA LYS A 140 -1.37 -10.12 13.61
C LYS A 140 -1.07 -11.60 13.40
N PHE A 141 -2.03 -12.48 13.72
CA PHE A 141 -1.94 -13.92 13.50
C PHE A 141 -1.74 -14.25 12.01
N LEU A 142 -2.40 -13.49 11.12
CA LEU A 142 -2.33 -13.62 9.67
C LEU A 142 -1.21 -12.79 9.02
N ASN A 143 -0.29 -12.21 9.79
CA ASN A 143 0.79 -11.32 9.30
C ASN A 143 0.30 -10.21 8.35
N SER A 144 -0.87 -9.65 8.66
CA SER A 144 -1.58 -8.64 7.87
C SER A 144 -2.00 -7.43 8.72
N ASP A 145 -1.43 -7.28 9.91
CA ASP A 145 -1.58 -6.10 10.76
C ASP A 145 -0.83 -4.87 10.21
N PHE A 146 -1.33 -3.69 10.57
CA PHE A 146 -0.73 -2.38 10.27
C PHE A 146 -1.30 -1.33 11.24
N GLU A 147 -0.63 -0.18 11.34
CA GLU A 147 -1.00 0.88 12.27
C GLU A 147 -1.93 1.92 11.63
N LEU A 148 -2.70 2.65 12.46
CA LEU A 148 -3.69 3.64 12.02
C LEU A 148 -3.08 4.77 11.16
N PHE A 149 -1.83 5.13 11.44
CA PHE A 149 -1.15 6.27 10.80
C PHE A 149 -0.16 5.84 9.72
N ASP A 150 -0.12 4.55 9.37
CA ASP A 150 0.76 4.08 8.30
C ASP A 150 0.25 4.56 6.93
N GLU A 151 1.11 5.24 6.16
CA GLU A 151 0.72 5.85 4.87
C GLU A 151 0.90 4.92 3.65
N ASP A 152 1.65 3.82 3.79
CA ASP A 152 1.94 2.84 2.71
C ASP A 152 1.84 1.38 3.15
N THR A 153 0.62 0.94 3.47
CA THR A 153 0.33 -0.45 3.86
C THR A 153 -0.15 -1.29 2.68
N TRP A 154 -0.29 -2.60 2.88
CA TRP A 154 -0.92 -3.46 1.89
C TRP A 154 -2.37 -3.06 1.61
N PHE A 155 -3.08 -2.51 2.60
CA PHE A 155 -4.48 -2.10 2.49
C PHE A 155 -4.61 -0.95 1.49
N HIS A 156 -3.69 0.02 1.54
CA HIS A 156 -3.58 1.08 0.55
C HIS A 156 -3.33 0.54 -0.86
N LYS A 157 -2.49 -0.49 -0.99
CA LYS A 157 -2.10 -1.10 -2.28
C LYS A 157 -3.25 -1.87 -2.93
N VAL A 158 -4.08 -2.56 -2.14
CA VAL A 158 -5.27 -3.26 -2.64
C VAL A 158 -6.31 -2.27 -3.20
N LEU A 159 -6.45 -1.11 -2.57
CA LEU A 159 -7.51 -0.14 -2.88
C LEU A 159 -7.14 0.91 -3.94
N ARG A 160 -5.86 1.18 -4.15
CA ARG A 160 -5.40 2.10 -5.21
C ARG A 160 -5.46 1.41 -6.58
N LYS A 161 -5.53 2.21 -7.66
CA LYS A 161 -5.36 1.73 -9.05
C LYS A 161 -3.93 1.20 -9.21
N SER A 162 -3.74 -0.06 -8.86
CA SER A 162 -2.43 -0.66 -8.66
C SER A 162 -1.90 -1.31 -9.93
N LYS A 163 -0.61 -1.11 -10.22
CA LYS A 163 0.16 -1.92 -11.18
C LYS A 163 0.76 -3.18 -10.54
N VAL A 164 0.50 -3.40 -9.26
CA VAL A 164 1.14 -4.43 -8.42
C VAL A 164 0.07 -5.36 -7.86
N THR A 165 0.34 -6.66 -7.92
CA THR A 165 -0.50 -7.71 -7.35
C THR A 165 -0.43 -7.71 -5.83
N CYS A 166 -1.57 -7.90 -5.16
CA CYS A 166 -1.63 -8.09 -3.72
C CYS A 166 -1.85 -9.57 -3.36
N HIS A 167 -1.46 -9.94 -2.15
CA HIS A 167 -1.59 -11.32 -1.67
C HIS A 167 -3.07 -11.73 -1.58
N PRO A 168 -3.50 -12.92 -2.05
CA PRO A 168 -4.90 -13.35 -2.05
C PRO A 168 -5.58 -13.26 -0.68
N LEU A 169 -4.90 -13.66 0.40
CA LEU A 169 -5.37 -13.51 1.79
C LEU A 169 -5.88 -12.10 2.11
N ARG A 170 -5.21 -11.06 1.60
CA ARG A 170 -5.56 -9.66 1.85
C ARG A 170 -6.83 -9.23 1.12
N HIS A 171 -7.09 -9.83 -0.04
CA HIS A 171 -8.36 -9.69 -0.74
C HIS A 171 -9.49 -10.38 0.03
N LEU A 172 -9.23 -11.58 0.58
CA LEU A 172 -10.21 -12.30 1.41
C LEU A 172 -10.56 -11.54 2.70
N LEU A 173 -9.56 -10.91 3.33
CA LEU A 173 -9.80 -10.02 4.49
C LEU A 173 -10.69 -8.84 4.10
N LEU A 174 -10.44 -8.21 2.95
CA LEU A 174 -11.28 -7.10 2.48
C LEU A 174 -12.71 -7.57 2.16
N LEU A 175 -12.88 -8.74 1.54
CA LEU A 175 -14.20 -9.33 1.30
C LEU A 175 -14.94 -9.62 2.62
N LEU A 176 -14.25 -10.20 3.60
CA LEU A 176 -14.80 -10.46 4.94
C LEU A 176 -15.25 -9.17 5.62
N PHE A 177 -14.47 -8.09 5.53
CA PHE A 177 -14.84 -6.76 6.03
C PHE A 177 -16.10 -6.19 5.34
N LEU A 178 -16.20 -6.37 4.02
CA LEU A 178 -17.34 -5.88 3.25
C LEU A 178 -18.60 -6.74 3.44
N GLY A 179 -18.45 -7.94 4.03
CA GLY A 179 -19.53 -8.93 4.18
C GLY A 179 -19.84 -9.66 2.87
N LEU A 180 -18.82 -9.83 2.01
CA LEU A 180 -18.95 -10.40 0.68
C LEU A 180 -18.21 -11.73 0.59
N LYS A 181 -18.67 -12.62 -0.29
CA LYS A 181 -17.95 -13.84 -0.69
C LYS A 181 -17.13 -13.60 -1.96
N VAL A 182 -16.26 -14.53 -2.30
CA VAL A 182 -15.53 -14.53 -3.58
C VAL A 182 -16.56 -14.52 -4.72
N PRO A 183 -16.58 -13.48 -5.58
CA PRO A 183 -17.59 -13.38 -6.62
C PRO A 183 -17.30 -14.39 -7.73
N VAL A 184 -18.32 -15.18 -8.07
CA VAL A 184 -18.26 -16.18 -9.14
C VAL A 184 -18.63 -15.57 -10.50
N GLN A 185 -19.36 -14.45 -10.50
CA GLN A 185 -19.78 -13.71 -11.68
C GLN A 185 -19.61 -12.22 -11.44
N LEU A 186 -19.14 -11.50 -12.47
CA LEU A 186 -19.21 -10.04 -12.46
C LEU A 186 -20.65 -9.67 -12.82
N GLN A 187 -21.36 -9.04 -11.91
CA GLN A 187 -22.52 -8.25 -12.32
C GLN A 187 -22.00 -7.10 -13.19
N GLU A 188 -22.62 -6.87 -14.35
CA GLU A 188 -22.42 -5.66 -15.15
C GLU A 188 -22.92 -4.48 -14.35
N ASN A 189 -22.07 -4.07 -13.45
CA ASN A 189 -22.37 -3.11 -12.44
C ASN A 189 -22.14 -1.74 -13.09
N ASN A 190 -23.22 -1.23 -13.71
CA ASN A 190 -23.42 0.14 -14.17
C ASN A 190 -23.38 1.13 -12.99
N HIS A 191 -22.33 1.07 -12.17
CA HIS A 191 -22.12 1.92 -10.99
C HIS A 191 -21.55 3.29 -11.34
N ASP A 192 -21.96 3.85 -12.48
CA ASP A 192 -21.95 5.29 -12.57
C ASP A 192 -23.10 5.81 -11.71
N VAL A 193 -22.75 6.10 -10.46
CA VAL A 193 -23.62 6.87 -9.56
C VAL A 193 -23.83 8.22 -10.23
N HIS A 194 -24.94 8.33 -10.95
CA HIS A 194 -25.34 9.55 -11.60
C HIS A 194 -25.93 10.50 -10.56
N PHE A 195 -25.08 11.21 -9.81
CA PHE A 195 -25.50 12.27 -8.88
C PHE A 195 -26.38 13.35 -9.54
N PHE A 196 -26.39 13.38 -10.87
CA PHE A 196 -26.88 14.46 -11.70
C PHE A 196 -27.77 13.94 -12.85
N GLY A 197 -28.26 12.70 -12.77
CA GLY A 197 -28.94 12.01 -13.86
C GLY A 197 -28.00 11.57 -14.99
N LYS A 198 -28.56 10.92 -16.01
CA LYS A 198 -27.81 10.44 -17.19
C LYS A 198 -27.60 11.57 -18.20
N ALA A 199 -26.46 11.53 -18.88
CA ALA A 199 -26.21 12.40 -20.04
C ALA A 199 -27.20 12.09 -21.18
N PRO A 200 -27.47 13.06 -22.08
CA PRO A 200 -26.98 14.45 -22.06
C PRO A 200 -27.68 15.35 -21.03
N TRP A 201 -27.14 16.55 -20.78
CA TRP A 201 -27.68 17.58 -19.85
C TRP A 201 -28.03 18.89 -20.58
N PRO A 202 -28.96 19.69 -20.05
CA PRO A 202 -29.46 20.89 -20.73
C PRO A 202 -28.42 22.02 -20.76
N CYS A 203 -28.28 22.71 -21.89
CA CYS A 203 -27.52 23.95 -21.92
C CYS A 203 -28.33 25.10 -21.30
N LEU A 204 -27.84 25.72 -20.24
CA LEU A 204 -28.54 26.81 -19.54
C LEU A 204 -28.08 28.20 -19.96
N ASN A 205 -27.47 28.32 -21.14
CA ASN A 205 -27.10 29.61 -21.73
C ASN A 205 -28.33 30.29 -22.38
N LYS A 206 -28.91 31.28 -21.72
CA LYS A 206 -30.05 32.05 -22.26
C LYS A 206 -29.72 32.85 -23.53
N GLY A 207 -28.45 33.16 -23.77
CA GLY A 207 -28.01 33.86 -24.99
C GLY A 207 -27.78 32.94 -26.19
N SER A 208 -27.98 31.62 -26.02
CA SER A 208 -27.82 30.64 -27.09
C SER A 208 -29.15 30.26 -27.73
N THR A 209 -29.11 29.82 -28.99
CA THR A 209 -30.28 29.30 -29.71
C THR A 209 -30.77 27.95 -29.18
N HIS A 210 -29.93 27.22 -28.45
CA HIS A 210 -30.18 25.88 -27.91
C HIS A 210 -30.41 25.90 -26.39
N TYR A 211 -31.00 27.00 -25.87
CA TYR A 211 -31.30 27.12 -24.44
C TYR A 211 -32.27 26.02 -23.99
N LYS A 212 -31.90 25.30 -22.93
CA LYS A 212 -32.55 24.11 -22.36
C LYS A 212 -32.50 22.84 -23.20
N GLU A 213 -31.84 22.85 -24.36
CA GLU A 213 -31.64 21.62 -25.14
C GLU A 213 -30.57 20.72 -24.49
N PHE A 214 -30.82 19.41 -24.52
CA PHE A 214 -29.97 18.39 -23.89
C PHE A 214 -28.79 18.01 -24.79
N ILE A 215 -27.73 18.82 -24.77
CA ILE A 215 -26.56 18.66 -25.64
C ILE A 215 -25.25 18.41 -24.89
N ILE A 216 -25.18 18.68 -23.59
CA ILE A 216 -23.94 18.53 -22.81
C ILE A 216 -23.72 17.05 -22.50
N LYS A 217 -22.62 16.46 -22.98
CA LYS A 217 -22.35 15.02 -22.81
C LYS A 217 -21.53 14.69 -21.57
N ASP A 218 -20.74 15.65 -21.08
CA ASP A 218 -19.80 15.43 -19.99
C ASP A 218 -20.11 16.29 -18.76
N CYS A 219 -19.94 15.69 -17.58
CA CYS A 219 -20.08 16.36 -16.29
C CYS A 219 -18.89 16.02 -15.39
N ILE A 220 -18.13 17.04 -15.01
CA ILE A 220 -17.02 16.89 -14.06
C ILE A 220 -17.57 17.00 -12.63
N VAL A 221 -17.53 15.90 -11.88
CA VAL A 221 -18.02 15.86 -10.49
C VAL A 221 -16.88 16.11 -9.50
N THR A 222 -17.07 17.09 -8.64
CA THR A 222 -16.18 17.45 -7.53
C THR A 222 -16.93 17.40 -6.20
N SER A 223 -16.23 17.49 -5.06
CA SER A 223 -16.85 17.61 -3.74
C SER A 223 -16.83 19.07 -3.28
N GLY A 224 -17.97 19.59 -2.82
CA GLY A 224 -18.05 20.92 -2.24
C GLY A 224 -17.16 21.04 -0.99
N SER A 225 -16.25 22.01 -0.97
CA SER A 225 -15.25 22.15 0.09
C SER A 225 -15.84 22.39 1.49
N LYS A 226 -17.03 23.01 1.56
CA LYS A 226 -17.74 23.28 2.83
C LYS A 226 -18.78 22.23 3.18
N THR A 227 -19.43 21.64 2.19
CA THR A 227 -20.63 20.80 2.39
C THR A 227 -20.38 19.32 2.17
N GLY A 228 -19.26 18.93 1.55
CA GLY A 228 -18.98 17.55 1.15
C GLY A 228 -19.88 17.00 0.03
N LYS A 229 -20.94 17.73 -0.35
CA LYS A 229 -21.91 17.33 -1.39
C LYS A 229 -21.28 17.30 -2.79
N PRO A 230 -21.78 16.47 -3.73
CA PRO A 230 -21.33 16.49 -5.11
C PRO A 230 -21.62 17.84 -5.76
N VAL A 231 -20.67 18.34 -6.54
CA VAL A 231 -20.79 19.53 -7.37
C VAL A 231 -20.39 19.15 -8.80
N GLY A 232 -21.37 19.08 -9.68
CA GLY A 232 -21.18 18.79 -11.10
C GLY A 232 -20.88 20.08 -11.84
N THR A 233 -19.88 20.07 -12.72
CA THR A 233 -19.56 21.16 -13.64
C THR A 233 -19.89 20.71 -15.07
N PHE A 234 -20.77 21.45 -15.71
CA PHE A 234 -21.33 21.18 -17.04
C PHE A 234 -20.76 22.23 -17.99
N THR A 235 -20.18 21.79 -19.10
CA THR A 235 -19.58 22.69 -20.09
C THR A 235 -20.16 22.36 -21.45
N CYS A 236 -20.82 23.33 -22.06
CA CYS A 236 -21.35 23.19 -23.40
C CYS A 236 -20.24 23.43 -24.42
N GLU A 237 -19.97 22.44 -25.27
CA GLU A 237 -18.98 22.54 -26.33
C GLU A 237 -19.43 23.50 -27.45
N ASN A 238 -20.74 23.55 -27.74
CA ASN A 238 -21.30 24.38 -28.80
C ASN A 238 -21.23 25.89 -28.51
N CYS A 239 -21.43 26.32 -27.25
CA CYS A 239 -21.42 27.75 -26.90
C CYS A 239 -20.32 28.17 -25.91
N GLY A 240 -19.59 27.22 -25.34
CA GLY A 240 -18.55 27.48 -24.35
C GLY A 240 -19.06 27.91 -22.97
N PHE A 241 -20.38 27.90 -22.75
CA PHE A 241 -21.00 28.22 -21.46
C PHE A 241 -20.73 27.09 -20.47
N SER A 242 -20.30 27.44 -19.26
CA SER A 242 -20.00 26.50 -18.19
C SER A 242 -20.64 26.92 -16.88
N TYR A 243 -21.30 25.99 -16.21
CA TYR A 243 -21.96 26.22 -14.94
C TYR A 243 -21.82 25.01 -14.01
N SER A 244 -21.99 25.25 -12.72
CA SER A 244 -22.01 24.18 -11.72
C SER A 244 -23.36 24.06 -11.03
N ARG A 245 -23.74 22.84 -10.66
CA ARG A 245 -24.89 22.55 -9.78
C ARG A 245 -24.48 21.62 -8.64
N THR A 246 -25.03 21.87 -7.46
CA THR A 246 -24.83 21.04 -6.26
C THR A 246 -25.90 19.96 -6.24
N GLY A 247 -25.47 18.72 -6.08
CA GLY A 247 -26.34 17.54 -6.01
C GLY A 247 -26.28 16.83 -4.66
N PRO A 248 -26.72 15.56 -4.60
CA PRO A 248 -27.39 14.85 -5.70
C PRO A 248 -28.72 15.53 -6.08
N ASP A 249 -29.14 15.40 -7.34
CA ASP A 249 -30.47 15.87 -7.78
C ASP A 249 -31.55 15.09 -7.01
N ALA A 250 -32.53 15.81 -6.46
CA ALA A 250 -33.67 15.25 -5.73
C ALA A 250 -34.95 15.23 -6.58
N SER A 251 -35.08 16.14 -7.56
CA SER A 251 -36.21 16.19 -8.49
C SER A 251 -35.75 16.38 -9.95
N GLU A 252 -36.66 16.12 -10.90
CA GLU A 252 -36.45 16.40 -12.33
C GLU A 252 -36.08 17.87 -12.59
N ASP A 253 -36.62 18.80 -11.80
CA ASP A 253 -36.38 20.24 -11.94
C ASP A 253 -34.95 20.67 -11.58
N ASP A 254 -34.23 19.88 -10.77
CA ASP A 254 -32.84 20.18 -10.39
C ASP A 254 -31.91 20.22 -11.62
N LYS A 255 -32.31 19.60 -12.74
CA LYS A 255 -31.60 19.65 -14.04
C LYS A 255 -31.47 21.06 -14.59
N TYR A 256 -32.40 21.96 -14.25
CA TYR A 256 -32.42 23.35 -14.73
C TYR A 256 -31.82 24.35 -13.74
N ARG A 257 -31.34 23.89 -12.57
CA ARG A 257 -30.79 24.77 -11.54
C ARG A 257 -29.33 25.12 -11.81
N ILE A 258 -29.04 26.42 -11.92
CA ILE A 258 -27.67 26.94 -11.92
C ILE A 258 -27.27 27.29 -10.48
N GLY A 259 -26.21 26.66 -9.97
CA GLY A 259 -25.58 27.09 -8.72
C GLY A 259 -24.63 28.26 -8.94
N ARG A 260 -23.59 28.07 -9.77
CA ARG A 260 -22.63 29.12 -10.11
C ARG A 260 -22.24 29.04 -11.57
N ILE A 261 -22.30 30.17 -12.27
CA ILE A 261 -21.75 30.31 -13.62
C ILE A 261 -20.22 30.38 -13.51
N LYS A 262 -19.53 29.49 -14.22
CA LYS A 262 -18.07 29.39 -14.27
C LYS A 262 -17.50 30.16 -15.44
N LYS A 263 -18.17 30.10 -16.60
CA LYS A 263 -17.79 30.78 -17.84
C LYS A 263 -19.04 31.08 -18.67
N PHE A 264 -19.14 32.29 -19.21
CA PHE A 264 -20.25 32.67 -20.10
C PHE A 264 -20.03 32.18 -21.54
N GLY A 265 -18.82 32.34 -22.07
CA GLY A 265 -18.50 31.89 -23.43
C GLY A 265 -18.93 32.90 -24.50
N ALA A 266 -18.36 32.75 -25.69
CA ALA A 266 -18.44 33.74 -26.76
C ALA A 266 -19.89 34.01 -27.23
N VAL A 267 -20.74 32.99 -27.26
CA VAL A 267 -22.13 33.13 -27.70
C VAL A 267 -22.92 34.06 -26.77
N TRP A 268 -22.75 33.91 -25.45
CA TRP A 268 -23.41 34.78 -24.48
C TRP A 268 -22.88 36.22 -24.57
N GLU A 269 -21.54 36.37 -24.69
CA GLU A 269 -20.90 37.69 -24.80
C GLU A 269 -21.30 38.43 -26.08
N ASN A 270 -21.36 37.73 -27.23
CA ASN A 270 -21.82 38.31 -28.49
C ASN A 270 -23.28 38.74 -28.41
N ARG A 271 -24.15 37.93 -27.80
CA ARG A 271 -25.56 38.26 -27.62
C ARG A 271 -25.75 39.49 -26.72
N LEU A 272 -24.95 39.62 -25.66
CA LEU A 272 -24.91 40.81 -24.82
C LEU A 272 -24.61 42.08 -25.63
N HIS A 273 -23.60 42.02 -26.47
CA HIS A 273 -23.22 43.16 -27.30
C HIS A 273 -24.26 43.48 -28.37
N GLU A 274 -24.83 42.47 -29.02
CA GLU A 274 -25.91 42.64 -30.00
C GLU A 274 -27.11 43.39 -29.38
N LEU A 275 -27.58 42.95 -28.21
CA LEU A 275 -28.68 43.59 -27.50
C LEU A 275 -28.36 45.03 -27.09
N TYR A 276 -27.13 45.27 -26.61
CA TYR A 276 -26.70 46.61 -26.23
C TYR A 276 -26.58 47.55 -27.44
N SER A 277 -25.95 47.10 -28.52
CA SER A 277 -25.76 47.86 -29.76
C SER A 277 -27.08 48.14 -30.48
N SER A 278 -28.10 47.29 -30.31
CA SER A 278 -29.43 47.53 -30.89
C SER A 278 -30.12 48.78 -30.33
N GLY A 279 -29.74 49.24 -29.12
CA GLY A 279 -30.35 50.38 -28.43
C GLY A 279 -31.80 50.17 -27.97
N LYS A 280 -32.39 48.99 -28.24
CA LYS A 280 -33.81 48.70 -27.96
C LYS A 280 -34.09 48.29 -26.52
N HIS A 281 -33.05 47.88 -25.77
CA HIS A 281 -33.19 47.32 -24.43
C HIS A 281 -32.43 48.15 -23.41
N SER A 282 -33.07 48.43 -22.27
CA SER A 282 -32.36 48.98 -21.11
C SER A 282 -31.37 47.95 -20.58
N ILE A 283 -30.31 48.40 -19.87
CA ILE A 283 -29.34 47.49 -19.22
C ILE A 283 -30.06 46.48 -18.31
N ARG A 284 -31.16 46.88 -17.68
CA ARG A 284 -32.00 45.99 -16.87
C ARG A 284 -32.74 44.96 -17.71
N GLY A 285 -33.29 45.36 -18.85
CA GLY A 285 -33.91 44.45 -19.81
C GLY A 285 -32.93 43.40 -20.33
N ILE A 286 -31.73 43.83 -20.71
CA ILE A 286 -30.64 42.94 -21.15
C ILE A 286 -30.25 41.94 -20.06
N SER A 287 -30.09 42.41 -18.82
CA SER A 287 -29.79 41.59 -17.65
C SER A 287 -30.84 40.50 -17.43
N SER A 288 -32.13 40.85 -17.52
CA SER A 288 -33.26 39.93 -17.37
C SER A 288 -33.32 38.89 -18.50
N GLU A 289 -33.12 39.33 -19.75
CA GLU A 289 -33.09 38.46 -20.93
C GLU A 289 -31.97 37.42 -20.84
N LEU A 290 -30.76 37.86 -20.50
CA LEU A 290 -29.58 37.00 -20.40
C LEU A 290 -29.46 36.22 -19.08
N GLY A 291 -30.36 36.46 -18.12
CA GLY A 291 -30.43 35.71 -16.86
C GLY A 291 -29.27 35.96 -15.92
N VAL A 292 -28.73 37.19 -15.90
CA VAL A 292 -27.64 37.62 -15.02
C VAL A 292 -28.06 38.82 -14.18
N ASP A 293 -27.23 39.20 -13.22
CA ASP A 293 -27.42 40.44 -12.47
C ASP A 293 -26.89 41.68 -13.23
N LEU A 294 -27.38 42.85 -12.80
CA LEU A 294 -27.03 44.16 -13.38
C LEU A 294 -25.53 44.46 -13.32
N LYS A 295 -24.82 44.03 -12.26
CA LYS A 295 -23.37 44.28 -12.13
C LYS A 295 -22.60 43.42 -13.12
N THR A 296 -22.99 42.17 -13.31
CA THR A 296 -22.42 41.27 -14.31
C THR A 296 -22.61 41.83 -15.72
N THR A 297 -23.81 42.30 -16.05
CA THR A 297 -24.10 42.94 -17.35
C THR A 297 -23.17 44.13 -17.61
N LYS A 298 -23.07 45.07 -16.64
CA LYS A 298 -22.16 46.24 -16.76
C LYS A 298 -20.69 45.85 -16.86
N LYS A 299 -20.25 44.85 -16.09
CA LYS A 299 -18.87 44.37 -16.10
C LYS A 299 -18.46 43.89 -17.51
N TYR A 300 -19.28 43.04 -18.14
CA TYR A 300 -18.94 42.48 -19.44
C TYR A 300 -19.09 43.49 -20.59
N LEU A 301 -19.96 44.49 -20.45
CA LEU A 301 -20.00 45.64 -21.38
C LEU A 301 -18.73 46.50 -21.27
N ASN A 302 -18.24 46.77 -20.04
CA ASN A 302 -17.05 47.58 -19.82
C ASN A 302 -15.74 46.89 -20.20
N ASN A 303 -15.66 45.56 -20.10
CA ASN A 303 -14.46 44.79 -20.45
C ASN A 303 -14.07 44.90 -21.94
N LYS A 304 -14.96 45.34 -22.85
CA LYS A 304 -14.62 45.63 -24.25
C LYS A 304 -14.27 47.11 -24.50
N ILE A 305 -14.52 47.98 -23.50
CA ILE A 305 -14.14 49.40 -23.50
C ILE A 305 -12.69 49.58 -22.98
N GLU A 306 -12.08 48.53 -22.40
CA GLU A 306 -10.68 48.49 -21.94
C GLU A 306 -9.62 48.39 -23.06
N ASN A 307 -9.87 49.00 -24.23
CA ASN A 307 -8.82 49.40 -25.19
C ASN A 307 -8.46 50.89 -25.08
N ILE A 308 -8.85 51.56 -23.98
CA ILE A 308 -8.44 52.93 -23.64
C ILE A 308 -7.68 52.88 -22.30
N SER A 309 -6.49 52.30 -22.36
CA SER A 309 -5.59 52.08 -21.23
C SER A 309 -4.74 53.33 -20.92
N SER A 310 -5.11 54.08 -19.87
CA SER A 310 -4.17 55.02 -19.23
C SER A 310 -4.51 55.37 -17.77
N ALA A 311 -5.74 55.11 -17.30
CA ALA A 311 -6.14 55.38 -15.91
C ALA A 311 -5.89 54.20 -14.94
N LEU A 312 -6.12 52.95 -15.35
CA LEU A 312 -6.04 51.77 -14.47
C LEU A 312 -4.60 51.36 -14.09
N ASN A 313 -3.60 51.66 -14.92
CA ASN A 313 -2.20 51.36 -14.61
C ASN A 313 -1.66 52.21 -13.44
N ARG A 314 -2.21 53.41 -13.23
CA ARG A 314 -1.76 54.33 -12.17
C ARG A 314 -2.19 53.83 -10.79
N ASP A 315 -3.41 53.30 -10.68
CA ASP A 315 -3.94 52.73 -9.43
C ASP A 315 -3.28 51.40 -9.05
N GLN A 316 -3.00 50.51 -10.02
CA GLN A 316 -2.29 49.26 -9.72
C GLN A 316 -0.86 49.51 -9.23
N GLN A 317 -0.16 50.49 -9.81
CA GLN A 317 1.20 50.83 -9.41
C GLN A 317 1.24 51.52 -8.03
N SER A 318 0.23 52.33 -7.71
CA SER A 318 0.03 52.91 -6.37
C SER A 318 -0.19 51.82 -5.30
N ILE A 319 -1.10 50.88 -5.55
CA ILE A 319 -1.37 49.75 -4.65
C ILE A 319 -0.11 48.89 -4.45
N LEU A 320 0.64 48.62 -5.53
CA LEU A 320 1.87 47.86 -5.46
C LEU A 320 2.89 48.53 -4.53
N GLN A 321 3.10 49.84 -4.66
CA GLN A 321 4.03 50.58 -3.80
C GLN A 321 3.58 50.64 -2.34
N GLU A 322 2.28 50.80 -2.06
CA GLU A 322 1.73 50.75 -0.69
C GLU A 322 2.06 49.40 -0.01
N LYS A 323 1.85 48.29 -0.72
CA LYS A 323 2.12 46.94 -0.18
C LYS A 323 3.61 46.68 0.01
N ARG A 324 4.47 47.14 -0.90
CA ARG A 324 5.95 47.07 -0.74
C ARG A 324 6.40 47.82 0.52
N SER A 325 5.95 49.06 0.69
CA SER A 325 6.30 49.91 1.85
C SER A 325 5.87 49.27 3.17
N ARG A 326 4.65 48.74 3.23
CA ARG A 326 4.16 48.03 4.43
C ARG A 326 4.99 46.79 4.76
N PHE A 327 5.42 46.04 3.75
CA PHE A 327 6.26 44.87 3.97
C PHE A 327 7.66 45.24 4.48
N ILE A 328 8.25 46.32 3.98
CA ILE A 328 9.53 46.85 4.48
C ILE A 328 9.41 47.27 5.94
N VAL A 329 8.33 47.95 6.33
CA VAL A 329 8.10 48.34 7.74
C VAL A 329 8.06 47.12 8.63
N ILE A 330 7.29 46.08 8.27
CA ILE A 330 7.22 44.83 9.05
C ILE A 330 8.60 44.17 9.17
N ARG A 331 9.38 44.16 8.08
CA ARG A 331 10.74 43.60 8.10
C ARG A 331 11.70 44.38 8.99
N LYS A 332 11.56 45.71 9.06
CA LYS A 332 12.35 46.57 9.98
C LYS A 332 11.91 46.42 11.43
N SER A 333 10.61 46.29 11.69
CA SER A 333 10.08 46.11 13.05
C SER A 333 10.42 44.73 13.64
N TYR A 334 10.61 43.71 12.80
CA TYR A 334 10.94 42.35 13.23
C TYR A 334 12.14 41.75 12.46
N PRO A 335 13.38 42.24 12.69
CA PRO A 335 14.56 41.80 11.92
C PRO A 335 14.91 40.31 12.11
N SER A 336 14.51 39.70 13.22
CA SER A 336 14.84 38.31 13.58
C SER A 336 13.83 37.27 13.09
N TYR A 337 12.68 37.68 12.53
CA TYR A 337 11.62 36.75 12.14
C TYR A 337 12.02 35.88 10.94
N SER A 338 11.72 34.59 11.02
CA SER A 338 11.82 33.65 9.90
C SER A 338 10.74 33.90 8.84
N ARG A 339 10.96 33.38 7.61
CA ARG A 339 9.98 33.48 6.51
C ARG A 339 8.59 32.95 6.93
N THR A 340 8.56 31.92 7.77
CA THR A 340 7.35 31.31 8.34
C THR A 340 6.65 32.22 9.35
N GLU A 341 7.39 32.90 10.21
CA GLU A 341 6.84 33.83 11.20
C GLU A 341 6.32 35.11 10.52
N LEU A 342 7.05 35.63 9.53
CA LEU A 342 6.59 36.74 8.67
C LEU A 342 5.30 36.39 7.92
N ARG A 343 5.14 35.13 7.49
CA ARG A 343 3.92 34.67 6.84
C ARG A 343 2.74 34.56 7.81
N LYS A 344 2.99 34.19 9.07
CA LYS A 344 1.94 34.11 10.09
C LYS A 344 1.49 35.50 10.54
N SER A 345 2.42 36.44 10.74
CA SER A 345 2.11 37.79 11.22
C SER A 345 1.34 38.64 10.20
N ALA A 346 1.60 38.47 8.90
CA ALA A 346 0.97 39.26 7.85
C ALA A 346 0.53 38.40 6.64
N SER A 347 -0.23 37.34 6.90
CA SER A 347 -0.60 36.31 5.90
C SER A 347 -1.24 36.87 4.63
N GLY A 348 -2.13 37.86 4.74
CA GLY A 348 -2.79 38.51 3.61
C GLY A 348 -1.81 39.26 2.71
N LEU A 349 -0.97 40.12 3.31
CA LEU A 349 0.06 40.89 2.60
C LEU A 349 1.10 39.96 1.96
N TYR A 350 1.54 38.94 2.71
CA TYR A 350 2.51 37.94 2.27
C TYR A 350 2.02 37.18 1.03
N ASN A 351 0.78 36.67 1.07
CA ASN A 351 0.20 35.94 -0.06
C ASN A 351 -0.07 36.85 -1.27
N TRP A 352 -0.37 38.13 -1.03
CA TRP A 352 -0.60 39.09 -2.11
C TRP A 352 0.70 39.44 -2.85
N LEU A 353 1.78 39.77 -2.14
CA LEU A 353 3.08 40.07 -2.75
C LEU A 353 3.68 38.85 -3.47
N TYR A 354 3.55 37.65 -2.89
CA TYR A 354 4.00 36.42 -3.54
C TYR A 354 3.31 36.15 -4.89
N LYS A 355 2.04 36.53 -5.03
CA LYS A 355 1.26 36.31 -6.26
C LYS A 355 1.41 37.42 -7.30
N ASN A 356 1.55 38.66 -6.86
CA ASN A 356 1.49 39.84 -7.75
C ASN A 356 2.87 40.48 -8.00
N ASP A 357 3.89 40.17 -7.19
CA ASP A 357 5.23 40.81 -7.26
C ASP A 357 6.32 39.89 -6.68
N ASN A 358 6.38 38.67 -7.23
CA ASN A 358 7.15 37.57 -6.68
C ASN A 358 8.66 37.85 -6.66
N GLU A 359 9.20 38.44 -7.72
CA GLU A 359 10.65 38.70 -7.84
C GLU A 359 11.15 39.68 -6.78
N TRP A 360 10.47 40.83 -6.64
CA TRP A 360 10.79 41.80 -5.60
C TRP A 360 10.58 41.20 -4.20
N PHE A 361 9.52 40.43 -4.01
CA PHE A 361 9.22 39.83 -2.71
C PHE A 361 10.27 38.80 -2.29
N ILE A 362 10.73 37.93 -3.20
CA ILE A 362 11.75 36.93 -2.91
C ILE A 362 13.08 37.59 -2.55
N SER A 363 13.49 38.65 -3.26
CA SER A 363 14.73 39.37 -2.95
C SER A 363 14.67 40.09 -1.59
N ASN A 364 13.45 40.44 -1.15
CA ASN A 364 13.20 41.10 0.12
C ASN A 364 12.83 40.16 1.28
N LEU A 365 12.95 38.84 1.13
CA LEU A 365 12.77 37.89 2.23
C LEU A 365 14.10 37.59 2.94
N PRO A 366 14.08 37.25 4.25
CA PRO A 366 15.26 36.73 4.93
C PRO A 366 15.72 35.40 4.30
N SER A 367 17.02 35.10 4.46
CA SER A 367 17.62 33.87 3.97
C SER A 367 16.90 32.65 4.55
N ALA A 368 16.63 31.66 3.70
CA ALA A 368 15.91 30.46 4.13
C ALA A 368 16.83 29.60 5.00
N LYS A 369 16.50 29.44 6.29
CA LYS A 369 17.11 28.39 7.13
C LYS A 369 16.59 27.04 6.63
N ARG A 370 17.46 26.20 6.05
CA ARG A 370 17.13 24.81 5.72
C ARG A 370 16.96 24.05 7.03
N GLY A 371 15.79 23.46 7.26
CA GLY A 371 15.58 22.57 8.41
C GLY A 371 16.40 21.30 8.23
N GLU A 372 17.16 20.91 9.26
CA GLU A 372 17.82 19.61 9.32
C GLU A 372 16.75 18.51 9.34
N ILE A 373 16.83 17.58 8.39
CA ILE A 373 16.01 16.36 8.38
C ILE A 373 16.43 15.53 9.60
N GLN A 374 15.58 15.46 10.63
CA GLN A 374 15.78 14.52 11.73
C GLN A 374 15.64 13.08 11.20
N ARG A 375 16.77 12.47 10.86
CA ARG A 375 16.85 11.03 10.65
C ARG A 375 16.82 10.37 12.02
N THR A 376 15.78 9.60 12.31
CA THR A 376 15.73 8.76 13.52
C THR A 376 17.00 7.95 13.63
N MET A 377 17.78 8.18 14.69
CA MET A 377 19.07 7.54 14.91
C MET A 377 18.83 6.05 15.18
N ILE A 378 19.22 5.20 14.22
CA ILE A 378 19.10 3.74 14.35
C ILE A 378 20.11 3.29 15.40
N ASN A 379 19.64 2.75 16.53
CA ASN A 379 20.50 2.13 17.53
C ASN A 379 21.03 0.77 17.02
N TRP A 380 22.26 0.78 16.49
CA TRP A 380 22.90 -0.41 15.93
C TRP A 380 23.32 -1.42 16.99
N GLU A 381 23.69 -0.96 18.18
CA GLU A 381 24.17 -1.80 19.28
C GLU A 381 23.07 -2.73 19.83
N LYS A 382 21.86 -2.20 20.00
CA LYS A 382 20.70 -3.00 20.40
C LYS A 382 20.40 -4.08 19.35
N ARG A 383 20.41 -3.72 18.07
CA ARG A 383 20.17 -4.67 16.98
C ARG A 383 21.25 -5.73 16.87
N ASP A 384 22.51 -5.36 17.06
CA ASP A 384 23.63 -6.31 17.08
C ASP A 384 23.47 -7.35 18.18
N SER A 385 23.01 -6.91 19.36
CA SER A 385 22.76 -7.81 20.48
C SER A 385 21.55 -8.74 20.24
N GLU A 386 20.48 -8.25 19.60
CA GLU A 386 19.31 -9.07 19.22
C GLU A 386 19.67 -10.14 18.18
N TYR A 387 20.43 -9.76 17.14
CA TYR A 387 20.85 -10.69 16.09
C TYR A 387 21.86 -11.72 16.60
N LEU A 388 22.72 -11.35 17.55
CA LEU A 388 23.67 -12.27 18.17
C LEU A 388 22.94 -13.49 18.76
N GLN A 389 21.85 -13.26 19.48
CA GLN A 389 21.03 -14.33 20.08
C GLN A 389 20.40 -15.24 19.01
N LEU A 390 19.91 -14.66 17.92
CA LEU A 390 19.35 -15.44 16.80
C LEU A 390 20.41 -16.31 16.11
N ILE A 391 21.63 -15.78 15.93
CA ILE A 391 22.74 -16.51 15.33
C ILE A 391 23.18 -17.67 16.23
N ILE A 392 23.32 -17.45 17.54
CA ILE A 392 23.68 -18.52 18.49
C ILE A 392 22.66 -19.65 18.43
N ARG A 393 21.36 -19.32 18.53
CA ARG A 393 20.29 -20.31 18.50
C ARG A 393 20.30 -21.12 17.20
N GLU A 394 20.44 -20.45 16.05
CA GLU A 394 20.45 -21.15 14.77
C GLU A 394 21.71 -21.99 14.54
N THR A 395 22.84 -21.57 15.11
CA THR A 395 24.07 -22.36 15.09
C THR A 395 23.86 -23.68 15.80
N ILE A 396 23.27 -23.66 17.01
CA ILE A 396 22.95 -24.88 17.76
C ILE A 396 22.04 -25.80 16.93
N ASN A 397 21.00 -25.26 16.29
CA ASN A 397 20.12 -26.03 15.42
C ASN A 397 20.88 -26.72 14.27
N LEU A 398 21.82 -26.01 13.63
CA LEU A 398 22.63 -26.58 12.55
C LEU A 398 23.61 -27.67 13.02
N TYR A 399 24.12 -27.57 14.25
CA TYR A 399 24.98 -28.61 14.83
C TYR A 399 24.21 -29.89 15.20
N LEU A 400 22.93 -29.77 15.54
CA LEU A 400 22.05 -30.90 15.89
C LEU A 400 21.37 -31.56 14.68
N GLU A 401 21.43 -30.95 13.49
CA GLU A 401 20.74 -31.44 12.29
C GLU A 401 21.37 -32.73 11.73
N ILE A 402 20.52 -33.71 11.39
CA ILE A 402 20.89 -34.96 10.70
C ILE A 402 20.11 -35.03 9.38
N PRO A 403 20.76 -35.25 8.21
CA PRO A 403 22.21 -35.44 8.03
C PRO A 403 23.01 -34.18 8.35
N LEU A 404 24.25 -34.37 8.85
CA LEU A 404 25.14 -33.29 9.26
C LEU A 404 25.30 -32.24 8.16
N VAL A 405 25.17 -30.97 8.54
CA VAL A 405 25.31 -29.82 7.63
C VAL A 405 26.46 -28.93 8.08
N ARG A 406 27.29 -28.47 7.13
CA ARG A 406 28.38 -27.52 7.42
C ARG A 406 27.82 -26.17 7.86
N VAL A 407 28.29 -25.67 8.99
CA VAL A 407 27.95 -24.35 9.48
C VAL A 407 28.77 -23.31 8.74
N THR A 408 28.11 -22.49 7.91
CA THR A 408 28.76 -21.41 7.15
C THR A 408 27.98 -20.12 7.32
N ARG A 409 28.64 -18.96 7.09
CA ARG A 409 27.99 -17.64 7.10
C ARG A 409 26.75 -17.63 6.21
N THR A 410 26.88 -18.09 4.97
CA THR A 410 25.78 -18.16 4.01
C THR A 410 24.65 -19.07 4.49
N LYS A 411 24.96 -20.21 5.10
CA LYS A 411 23.93 -21.13 5.63
C LYS A 411 23.13 -20.50 6.77
N ILE A 412 23.81 -19.85 7.72
CA ILE A 412 23.18 -19.12 8.83
C ILE A 412 22.31 -17.97 8.27
N TYR A 413 22.85 -17.20 7.32
CA TYR A 413 22.13 -16.10 6.70
C TYR A 413 20.87 -16.53 5.95
N GLN A 414 20.92 -17.68 5.27
CA GLN A 414 19.78 -18.25 4.54
C GLN A 414 18.69 -18.78 5.47
N ARG A 415 19.09 -19.41 6.59
CA ARG A 415 18.16 -19.92 7.62
C ARG A 415 17.43 -18.78 8.33
N LEU A 416 18.14 -17.70 8.64
CA LEU A 416 17.60 -16.52 9.31
C LEU A 416 16.98 -15.48 8.37
N ASP A 417 17.03 -15.69 7.04
CA ASP A 417 16.57 -14.75 6.00
C ASP A 417 17.14 -13.32 6.14
N ILE A 418 18.39 -13.22 6.59
CA ILE A 418 19.09 -11.94 6.85
C ILE A 418 20.18 -11.63 5.82
N GLN A 419 20.35 -12.47 4.80
CA GLN A 419 21.49 -12.45 3.87
C GLN A 419 21.77 -11.07 3.27
N THR A 420 20.78 -10.45 2.62
CA THR A 420 20.96 -9.14 1.96
C THR A 420 21.27 -8.00 2.93
N ARG A 421 20.84 -8.12 4.20
CA ARG A 421 21.02 -7.12 5.25
C ARG A 421 22.42 -7.22 5.86
N PHE A 422 22.90 -8.43 6.09
CA PHE A 422 24.20 -8.68 6.70
C PHE A 422 25.34 -8.51 5.70
N GLU A 423 25.20 -9.00 4.45
CA GLU A 423 26.24 -8.86 3.43
C GLU A 423 26.60 -7.39 3.15
N LYS A 424 25.62 -6.48 3.19
CA LYS A 424 25.84 -5.04 2.91
C LYS A 424 26.21 -4.19 4.13
N LYS A 425 25.99 -4.68 5.35
CA LYS A 425 26.09 -3.87 6.58
C LYS A 425 26.79 -4.57 7.75
N ILE A 426 27.52 -5.66 7.51
CA ILE A 426 28.16 -6.45 8.57
C ILE A 426 29.05 -5.62 9.49
N ASP A 427 29.70 -4.57 8.99
CA ASP A 427 30.58 -3.71 9.79
C ASP A 427 29.82 -2.89 10.84
N LYS A 428 28.49 -2.81 10.74
CA LYS A 428 27.63 -2.21 11.77
C LYS A 428 27.20 -3.20 12.86
N PHE A 429 27.66 -4.44 12.79
CA PHE A 429 27.32 -5.53 13.70
C PHE A 429 28.59 -6.22 14.23
N PRO A 430 29.44 -5.52 15.00
CA PRO A 430 30.73 -6.05 15.45
C PRO A 430 30.60 -7.33 16.28
N LYS A 431 29.60 -7.46 17.16
CA LYS A 431 29.40 -8.67 17.98
C LYS A 431 29.02 -9.85 17.10
N CYS A 432 28.07 -9.67 16.18
CA CYS A 432 27.71 -10.72 15.22
C CYS A 432 28.88 -11.08 14.29
N LYS A 433 29.66 -10.10 13.85
CA LYS A 433 30.83 -10.30 12.98
C LYS A 433 31.89 -11.17 13.67
N GLY A 434 32.20 -10.88 14.94
CA GLY A 434 33.11 -11.67 15.75
C GLY A 434 32.59 -13.09 15.97
N LEU A 435 31.32 -13.26 16.36
CA LEU A 435 30.72 -14.58 16.56
C LEU A 435 30.78 -15.41 15.27
N LEU A 436 30.40 -14.83 14.13
CA LEU A 436 30.39 -15.50 12.83
C LEU A 436 31.77 -15.93 12.34
N GLN A 437 32.87 -15.39 12.88
CA GLN A 437 34.22 -15.89 12.57
C GLN A 437 34.55 -17.14 13.38
N VAL A 438 34.03 -17.23 14.61
CA VAL A 438 34.31 -18.35 15.52
C VAL A 438 33.45 -19.57 15.21
N ILE A 439 32.17 -19.38 14.88
CA ILE A 439 31.20 -20.49 14.74
C ILE A 439 31.17 -21.14 13.36
N THR A 440 31.85 -20.55 12.37
CA THR A 440 31.79 -21.06 11.00
C THR A 440 32.88 -22.05 10.74
N GLU A 441 32.51 -23.17 10.14
CA GLU A 441 33.42 -24.27 9.86
C GLU A 441 34.08 -24.10 8.49
N THR A 442 35.38 -24.32 8.48
CA THR A 442 36.16 -24.64 7.28
C THR A 442 35.72 -25.98 6.67
N VAL A 443 36.26 -26.33 5.51
CA VAL A 443 35.99 -27.65 4.89
C VAL A 443 36.51 -28.75 5.80
N GLU A 444 37.71 -28.53 6.34
CA GLU A 444 38.50 -29.45 7.16
C GLU A 444 37.81 -29.70 8.52
N GLU A 445 37.41 -28.64 9.21
CA GLU A 445 36.70 -28.74 10.50
C GLU A 445 35.39 -29.52 10.36
N PHE A 446 34.65 -29.28 9.27
CA PHE A 446 33.43 -30.03 9.00
C PHE A 446 33.70 -31.51 8.68
N GLN A 447 34.77 -31.80 7.94
CA GLN A 447 35.20 -33.17 7.68
C GLN A 447 35.56 -33.89 8.99
N ILE A 448 36.31 -33.23 9.87
CA ILE A 448 36.65 -33.74 11.22
C ILE A 448 35.38 -34.00 12.04
N ARG A 449 34.42 -33.07 12.06
CA ARG A 449 33.16 -33.27 12.78
C ARG A 449 32.38 -34.47 12.26
N ARG A 450 32.35 -34.68 10.95
CA ARG A 450 31.70 -35.86 10.34
C ARG A 450 32.39 -37.15 10.76
N ILE A 451 33.73 -37.18 10.74
CA ILE A 451 34.53 -38.33 11.20
C ILE A 451 34.17 -38.66 12.65
N LYS A 452 34.31 -37.70 13.56
CA LYS A 452 34.02 -37.89 15.00
C LYS A 452 32.59 -38.35 15.25
N TYR A 453 31.63 -37.83 14.48
CA TYR A 453 30.24 -38.26 14.59
C TYR A 453 30.07 -39.74 14.21
N PHE A 454 30.59 -40.18 13.06
CA PHE A 454 30.44 -41.57 12.61
C PHE A 454 31.25 -42.55 13.47
N GLU A 455 32.42 -42.13 13.93
CA GLU A 455 33.23 -42.87 14.89
C GLU A 455 32.45 -43.14 16.18
N LYS A 456 31.88 -42.09 16.79
CA LYS A 456 31.03 -42.25 17.97
C LYS A 456 29.83 -43.17 17.73
N GLN A 457 29.23 -43.11 16.54
CA GLN A 457 28.14 -44.03 16.16
C GLN A 457 28.62 -45.47 16.04
N TYR A 458 29.82 -45.72 15.50
CA TYR A 458 30.37 -47.07 15.43
C TYR A 458 30.72 -47.62 16.82
N ILE A 459 31.37 -46.82 17.66
CA ILE A 459 31.69 -47.19 19.05
C ILE A 459 30.41 -47.50 19.83
N ASN A 460 29.41 -46.60 19.81
CA ASN A 460 28.16 -46.80 20.54
C ASN A 460 27.36 -48.04 20.09
N ASN A 461 27.54 -48.48 18.85
CA ASN A 461 26.86 -49.64 18.28
C ASN A 461 27.75 -50.91 18.28
N ASN A 462 28.94 -50.87 18.91
CA ASN A 462 29.93 -51.95 18.92
C ASN A 462 30.29 -52.47 17.52
N ILE A 463 30.38 -51.57 16.54
CA ILE A 463 30.73 -51.90 15.15
C ILE A 463 32.24 -51.71 14.99
N HIS A 464 32.98 -52.78 14.68
CA HIS A 464 34.38 -52.65 14.26
C HIS A 464 34.49 -51.88 12.95
N TYR A 465 35.38 -50.89 12.89
CA TYR A 465 35.58 -50.05 11.72
C TYR A 465 37.06 -49.89 11.38
N THR A 466 37.33 -49.71 10.08
CA THR A 466 38.65 -49.36 9.54
C THR A 466 38.66 -47.91 9.05
N VAL A 467 39.86 -47.34 8.83
CA VAL A 467 40.04 -46.01 8.19
C VAL A 467 39.16 -45.87 6.94
N SER A 468 39.13 -46.91 6.09
CA SER A 468 38.37 -46.91 4.83
C SER A 468 36.85 -47.02 5.03
N SER A 469 36.39 -47.68 6.10
CA SER A 469 34.96 -47.71 6.46
C SER A 469 34.50 -46.35 6.99
N LEU A 470 35.28 -45.75 7.88
CA LEU A 470 34.99 -44.43 8.46
C LEU A 470 35.02 -43.32 7.40
N LYS A 471 35.99 -43.35 6.49
CA LYS A 471 36.07 -42.43 5.35
C LYS A 471 34.84 -42.47 4.45
N ARG A 472 34.33 -43.68 4.17
CA ARG A 472 33.13 -43.87 3.33
C ARG A 472 31.88 -43.36 4.02
N ALA A 473 31.68 -43.68 5.31
CA ALA A 473 30.55 -43.17 6.08
C ALA A 473 30.58 -41.64 6.22
N ALA A 474 31.76 -41.09 6.54
CA ALA A 474 31.98 -39.65 6.60
C ALA A 474 32.04 -38.97 5.22
N GLY A 475 31.88 -39.70 4.10
CA GLY A 475 31.81 -39.16 2.74
C GLY A 475 32.93 -38.17 2.37
N ILE A 476 34.19 -38.55 2.66
CA ILE A 476 35.39 -37.75 2.38
C ILE A 476 36.09 -38.32 1.14
N LYS A 477 36.31 -37.49 0.10
CA LYS A 477 36.94 -37.92 -1.16
C LYS A 477 38.46 -37.74 -1.14
N ASP A 478 38.94 -36.53 -0.84
CA ASP A 478 40.37 -36.18 -0.77
C ASP A 478 40.90 -36.24 0.68
N PHE A 479 42.13 -36.71 0.84
CA PHE A 479 42.76 -37.08 2.12
C PHE A 479 44.21 -36.58 2.23
N SER A 480 44.50 -35.48 1.53
CA SER A 480 45.81 -34.83 1.48
C SER A 480 46.16 -34.07 2.76
N ASN A 481 45.17 -33.73 3.60
CA ASN A 481 45.38 -32.94 4.81
C ASN A 481 45.89 -33.79 6.00
N GLN A 482 47.08 -33.44 6.52
CA GLN A 482 47.75 -34.14 7.62
C GLN A 482 46.95 -34.12 8.94
N LEU A 483 46.22 -33.04 9.24
CA LEU A 483 45.39 -32.94 10.46
C LEU A 483 44.26 -33.97 10.47
N ILE A 484 43.63 -34.20 9.31
CA ILE A 484 42.54 -35.18 9.18
C ILE A 484 43.06 -36.60 9.35
N ARG A 485 44.29 -36.87 8.89
CA ARG A 485 44.96 -38.16 9.09
C ARG A 485 45.22 -38.44 10.57
N HIS A 486 45.76 -37.46 11.29
CA HIS A 486 46.08 -37.60 12.71
C HIS A 486 44.81 -37.90 13.54
N VAL A 487 43.74 -37.14 13.36
CA VAL A 487 42.47 -37.33 14.09
C VAL A 487 41.88 -38.74 13.89
N ILE A 488 42.00 -39.32 12.70
CA ILE A 488 41.51 -40.68 12.42
C ILE A 488 42.40 -41.74 13.06
N LEU A 489 43.71 -41.54 13.04
CA LEU A 489 44.66 -42.50 13.63
C LEU A 489 44.51 -42.53 15.15
N ASP A 490 44.33 -41.36 15.78
CA ASP A 490 44.12 -41.25 17.23
C ASP A 490 42.80 -41.93 17.66
N GLY A 491 41.71 -41.69 16.93
CA GLY A 491 40.42 -42.32 17.23
C GLY A 491 40.39 -43.84 17.04
N ILE A 492 41.18 -44.36 16.08
CA ILE A 492 41.34 -45.81 15.92
C ILE A 492 42.18 -46.41 17.05
N SER A 493 43.21 -45.72 17.55
CA SER A 493 44.00 -46.21 18.69
C SER A 493 43.21 -46.31 20.00
N GLU A 494 42.16 -45.50 20.18
CA GLU A 494 41.24 -45.62 21.32
C GLU A 494 40.18 -46.73 21.14
N GLY A 495 39.94 -47.19 19.91
CA GLY A 495 38.98 -48.24 19.57
C GLY A 495 39.57 -49.65 19.45
N VAL A 496 40.87 -49.81 19.63
CA VAL A 496 41.55 -51.12 19.72
C VAL A 496 41.72 -51.46 21.20
N TYR A 497 40.68 -52.05 21.79
CA TYR A 497 40.92 -52.99 22.89
C TYR A 497 41.30 -54.32 22.25
N GLU A 498 42.49 -54.83 22.60
CA GLU A 498 42.89 -56.23 22.33
C GLU A 498 41.82 -57.23 22.79
#